data_AF-D9UMU1-F1
#
_entry.id   AF-D9UMU1-F1
#
_cell.length_a   1.000
_cell.length_b   1.000
_cell.length_c   1.000
_cell.angle_alpha   90.00
_cell.angle_beta   90.00
_cell.angle_gamma   90.00
#
_symmetry.space_group_name_H-M   'P 1'
#
loop_
_entity.id
_entity.type
_entity.pdbx_description
1 polymer ?
#
loop_
_entity_poly.entity_id
_entity_poly.type
_entity_poly.pdbx_seq_one_letter_code
_entity_poly.pdbx_strand_id
1 'polypeptide(L)'
;MRDTRPLALFDLDNTLSDAGHRQHFLRGARKDWPGFFAAAVEDPPLADGLALVRRTEAEGTAIGYLTGRPERCRADTVRWLAAQGLPEGPLWLRGDADRRPARVTKLERLRALARTRPVAFLADDDELVCRDAEAAGFRVVRAVWGREATELHEAQEKDGRT
;
A
#
# COMPACT_ATOMS: atom_id res chain seq x y z
N MET A 1 19.47 -17.61 -6.34
CA MET A 1 20.08 -16.31 -6.74
C MET A 1 19.27 -15.19 -6.11
N ARG A 2 19.91 -14.15 -5.57
CA ARG A 2 19.16 -12.94 -5.15
C ARG A 2 18.64 -12.25 -6.41
N ASP A 3 17.35 -11.96 -6.47
CA ASP A 3 16.76 -11.17 -7.54
C ASP A 3 17.33 -9.74 -7.50
N THR A 4 18.15 -9.40 -8.50
CA THR A 4 18.86 -8.11 -8.60
C THR A 4 18.07 -7.03 -9.33
N ARG A 5 16.91 -7.37 -9.90
CA ARG A 5 16.07 -6.41 -10.62
C ARG A 5 15.64 -5.26 -9.70
N PRO A 6 15.53 -4.02 -10.19
CA PRO A 6 14.94 -2.93 -9.42
C PRO A 6 13.56 -3.32 -8.87
N LEU A 7 13.21 -2.83 -7.69
CA LEU A 7 11.94 -3.12 -7.02
C LEU A 7 10.98 -1.95 -7.16
N ALA A 8 9.82 -2.17 -7.78
CA ALA A 8 8.68 -1.26 -7.71
C ALA A 8 7.78 -1.68 -6.55
N LEU A 9 7.46 -0.73 -5.69
CA LEU A 9 6.60 -0.94 -4.52
C LEU A 9 5.24 -0.34 -4.77
N PHE A 10 4.19 -1.09 -4.46
CA PHE A 10 2.80 -0.66 -4.61
C PHE A 10 2.11 -0.72 -3.25
N ASP A 11 1.49 0.37 -2.84
CA ASP A 11 0.45 0.32 -1.82
C ASP A 11 -0.79 -0.44 -2.33
N LEU A 12 -1.71 -0.77 -1.42
CA LEU A 12 -2.97 -1.42 -1.77
C LEU A 12 -4.17 -0.48 -1.69
N ASP A 13 -4.42 0.15 -0.54
CA ASP A 13 -5.70 0.78 -0.26
C ASP A 13 -5.80 2.11 -1.04
N ASN A 14 -6.79 2.20 -1.93
CA ASN A 14 -6.95 3.20 -3.01
C ASN A 14 -5.80 3.33 -4.02
N THR A 15 -4.79 2.47 -3.94
CA THR A 15 -3.74 2.34 -4.97
C THR A 15 -4.04 1.20 -5.93
N LEU A 16 -4.25 -0.02 -5.43
CA LEU A 16 -4.63 -1.20 -6.21
C LEU A 16 -6.08 -1.64 -5.95
N SER A 17 -6.60 -1.38 -4.75
CA SER A 17 -7.91 -1.82 -4.27
C SER A 17 -8.72 -0.63 -3.78
N ASP A 18 -9.96 -0.48 -4.21
CA ASP A 18 -10.84 0.62 -3.79
C ASP A 18 -11.37 0.37 -2.36
N ALA A 19 -10.86 1.11 -1.38
CA ALA A 19 -11.30 1.03 0.01
C ALA A 19 -12.50 1.95 0.30
N GLY A 20 -13.10 2.57 -0.72
CA GLY A 20 -14.17 3.55 -0.62
C GLY A 20 -15.40 3.02 0.12
N HIS A 21 -15.82 1.79 -0.18
CA HIS A 21 -17.03 1.18 0.42
C HIS A 21 -16.93 1.03 1.94
N ARG A 22 -15.71 0.87 2.46
CA ARG A 22 -15.42 0.65 3.88
C ARG A 22 -14.97 1.90 4.64
N GLN A 23 -14.84 3.06 4.00
CA GLN A 23 -14.49 4.33 4.67
C GLN A 23 -15.44 4.68 5.83
N HIS A 24 -16.70 4.26 5.74
CA HIS A 24 -17.71 4.54 6.76
C HIS A 24 -17.38 3.97 8.14
N PHE A 25 -16.59 2.89 8.25
CA PHE A 25 -16.11 2.35 9.53
C PHE A 25 -15.19 3.31 10.29
N LEU A 26 -14.60 4.28 9.58
CA LEU A 26 -13.64 5.24 10.13
C LEU A 26 -14.27 6.61 10.44
N ARG A 27 -15.58 6.75 10.24
CA ARG A 27 -16.34 7.96 10.56
C ARG A 27 -16.68 8.04 12.05
N GLY A 28 -16.76 9.26 12.57
CA GLY A 28 -17.15 9.53 13.95
C GLY A 28 -16.02 9.43 14.98
N ALA A 29 -16.37 9.59 16.26
CA ALA A 29 -15.38 9.69 17.34
C ALA A 29 -14.70 8.36 17.70
N ARG A 30 -15.35 7.22 17.41
CA ARG A 30 -14.79 5.87 17.61
C ARG A 30 -14.72 5.15 16.28
N LYS A 31 -13.50 4.90 15.80
CA LYS A 31 -13.22 4.20 14.55
C LYS A 31 -13.25 2.69 14.74
N ASP A 32 -13.97 1.98 13.88
CA ASP A 32 -14.05 0.52 13.85
C ASP A 32 -12.99 -0.06 12.89
N TRP A 33 -11.75 -0.10 13.38
CA TRP A 33 -10.65 -0.70 12.63
C TRP A 33 -10.82 -2.19 12.35
N PRO A 34 -11.31 -3.03 13.29
CA PRO A 34 -11.61 -4.43 13.00
C PRO A 34 -12.60 -4.58 11.82
N GLY A 35 -13.71 -3.85 11.83
CA GLY A 35 -14.70 -3.87 10.74
C GLY A 35 -14.11 -3.38 9.42
N PHE A 36 -13.36 -2.26 9.46
CA PHE A 36 -12.66 -1.72 8.29
C PHE A 36 -11.74 -2.75 7.63
N PHE A 37 -10.99 -3.54 8.40
CA PHE A 37 -10.07 -4.53 7.83
C PHE A 37 -10.74 -5.83 7.40
N ALA A 38 -11.77 -6.26 8.10
CA ALA A 38 -12.54 -7.44 7.71
C ALA A 38 -13.21 -7.24 6.33
N ALA A 39 -13.67 -6.03 6.03
CA ALA A 39 -14.30 -5.68 4.76
C ALA A 39 -13.31 -5.58 3.57
N ALA A 40 -12.00 -5.63 3.81
CA ALA A 40 -10.99 -5.45 2.75
C ALA A 40 -10.98 -6.56 1.68
N VAL A 41 -11.58 -7.71 1.98
CA VAL A 41 -11.72 -8.83 1.02
C VAL A 41 -12.68 -8.52 -0.12
N GLU A 42 -13.56 -7.53 0.07
CA GLU A 42 -14.59 -7.11 -0.89
C GLU A 42 -14.15 -5.90 -1.74
N ASP A 43 -12.91 -5.41 -1.55
CA ASP A 43 -12.43 -4.24 -2.26
C ASP A 43 -12.41 -4.47 -3.78
N PRO A 44 -13.10 -3.64 -4.58
CA PRO A 44 -12.99 -3.68 -6.03
C PRO A 44 -11.57 -3.36 -6.50
N PRO A 45 -11.07 -3.97 -7.59
CA PRO A 45 -9.77 -3.61 -8.14
C PRO A 45 -9.82 -2.25 -8.85
N LEU A 46 -8.73 -1.49 -8.74
CA LEU A 46 -8.51 -0.25 -9.48
C LEU A 46 -7.72 -0.54 -10.76
N ALA A 47 -8.40 -0.40 -11.91
CA ALA A 47 -7.87 -0.83 -13.21
C ALA A 47 -6.51 -0.18 -13.56
N ASP A 48 -6.35 1.11 -13.28
CA ASP A 48 -5.10 1.84 -13.58
C ASP A 48 -3.92 1.33 -12.74
N GLY A 49 -4.15 1.05 -11.45
CA GLY A 49 -3.16 0.47 -10.56
C GLY A 49 -2.73 -0.93 -11.01
N LEU A 50 -3.70 -1.81 -11.32
CA LEU A 50 -3.42 -3.14 -11.85
C LEU A 50 -2.66 -3.08 -13.19
N ALA A 51 -3.03 -2.16 -14.08
CA ALA A 51 -2.35 -1.97 -15.36
C ALA A 51 -0.90 -1.49 -15.15
N LEU A 52 -0.66 -0.60 -14.17
CA LEU A 52 0.69 -0.16 -13.82
C LEU A 52 1.55 -1.31 -13.31
N VAL A 53 1.03 -2.18 -12.44
CA VAL A 53 1.76 -3.37 -11.96
C VAL A 53 2.16 -4.26 -13.13
N ARG A 54 1.22 -4.61 -14.01
CA ARG A 54 1.45 -5.49 -15.17
C ARG A 54 2.48 -4.91 -16.14
N ARG A 55 2.38 -3.62 -16.47
CA ARG A 55 3.37 -2.94 -17.33
C ARG A 55 4.76 -2.94 -16.69
N THR A 56 4.84 -2.62 -15.40
CA THR A 56 6.10 -2.57 -14.65
C THR A 56 6.80 -3.93 -14.64
N GLU A 57 6.05 -5.02 -14.45
CA GLU A 57 6.59 -6.37 -14.54
C GLU A 57 7.06 -6.70 -15.96
N ALA A 58 6.26 -6.40 -16.98
CA ALA A 58 6.59 -6.65 -18.38
C ALA A 58 7.86 -5.90 -18.84
N GLU A 59 8.15 -4.74 -18.24
CA GLU A 59 9.38 -3.98 -18.43
C GLU A 59 10.60 -4.55 -17.67
N GLY A 60 10.43 -5.67 -16.96
CA GLY A 60 11.51 -6.37 -16.27
C GLY A 60 11.80 -5.85 -14.86
N THR A 61 10.90 -5.07 -14.26
CA THR A 61 11.03 -4.60 -12.87
C THR A 61 10.35 -5.58 -11.91
N ALA A 62 10.99 -5.88 -10.77
CA ALA A 62 10.40 -6.75 -9.76
C ALA A 62 9.29 -6.03 -8.99
N ILE A 63 8.20 -6.74 -8.71
CA ILE A 63 7.03 -6.21 -8.00
C ILE A 63 7.12 -6.52 -6.50
N GLY A 64 6.72 -5.56 -5.66
CA GLY A 64 6.54 -5.75 -4.23
C GLY A 64 5.38 -4.89 -3.72
N TYR A 65 4.81 -5.30 -2.59
CA TYR A 65 3.61 -4.69 -2.03
C TYR A 65 3.92 -4.15 -0.63
N LEU A 66 3.65 -2.86 -0.41
CA LEU A 66 3.90 -2.17 0.85
C LEU A 66 2.63 -1.49 1.33
N THR A 67 1.92 -2.12 2.27
CA THR A 67 0.58 -1.68 2.65
C THR A 67 0.48 -1.30 4.12
N GLY A 68 -0.38 -0.33 4.40
CA GLY A 68 -0.85 -0.01 5.74
C GLY A 68 -1.80 -1.06 6.33
N ARG A 69 -2.20 -2.12 5.61
CA ARG A 69 -2.95 -3.23 6.21
C ARG A 69 -2.12 -3.89 7.32
N PRO A 70 -2.74 -4.32 8.42
CA PRO A 70 -2.05 -5.00 9.50
C PRO A 70 -1.72 -6.45 9.15
N GLU A 71 -0.72 -7.02 9.81
CA GLU A 71 -0.21 -8.37 9.56
C GLU A 71 -1.29 -9.46 9.65
N ARG A 72 -2.28 -9.32 10.54
CA ARG A 72 -3.46 -10.22 10.59
C ARG A 72 -4.25 -10.31 9.28
N CYS A 73 -4.14 -9.32 8.39
CA CYS A 73 -4.78 -9.32 7.07
C CYS A 73 -3.94 -10.00 5.97
N ARG A 74 -2.78 -10.60 6.29
CA ARG A 74 -1.87 -11.16 5.27
C ARG A 74 -2.56 -12.20 4.40
N ALA A 75 -3.22 -13.18 4.98
CA ALA A 75 -3.85 -14.27 4.23
C ALA A 75 -4.90 -13.76 3.23
N ASP A 76 -5.72 -12.81 3.69
CA ASP A 76 -6.75 -12.17 2.88
C ASP A 76 -6.17 -11.31 1.78
N THR A 77 -5.10 -10.57 2.09
CA THR A 77 -4.38 -9.72 1.13
C THR A 77 -3.73 -10.56 0.03
N VAL A 78 -3.06 -11.66 0.38
CA VAL A 78 -2.44 -12.57 -0.59
C VAL A 78 -3.50 -13.19 -1.50
N ARG A 79 -4.63 -13.63 -0.93
CA ARG A 79 -5.74 -14.20 -1.70
C ARG A 79 -6.34 -13.17 -2.67
N TRP A 80 -6.53 -11.94 -2.22
CA TRP A 80 -7.04 -10.85 -3.07
C TRP A 80 -6.07 -10.55 -4.23
N LEU A 81 -4.77 -10.42 -3.96
CA LEU A 81 -3.74 -10.18 -5.00
C LEU A 81 -3.73 -11.30 -6.05
N ALA A 82 -3.81 -12.56 -5.60
CA ALA A 82 -3.87 -13.73 -6.50
C ALA A 82 -5.15 -13.75 -7.34
N ALA A 83 -6.31 -13.39 -6.75
CA ALA A 83 -7.58 -13.31 -7.47
C ALA A 83 -7.57 -12.25 -8.58
N GLN A 84 -6.77 -11.18 -8.43
CA GLN A 84 -6.57 -10.18 -9.49
C GLN A 84 -5.56 -10.61 -10.56
N GLY A 85 -4.93 -11.79 -10.41
CA GLY A 85 -3.89 -12.29 -11.30
C GLY A 85 -2.67 -11.36 -11.35
N LEU A 86 -2.31 -10.77 -10.20
CA LEU A 86 -1.14 -9.92 -10.05
C LEU A 86 0.13 -10.76 -9.79
N PRO A 87 1.31 -10.23 -10.17
CA PRO A 87 2.58 -10.92 -9.97
C PRO A 87 2.86 -11.25 -8.50
N GLU A 88 3.44 -12.42 -8.27
CA GLU A 88 3.98 -12.74 -6.94
C GLU A 88 5.14 -11.81 -6.59
N GLY A 89 5.19 -11.41 -5.33
CA GLY A 89 6.22 -10.51 -4.84
C GLY A 89 6.22 -10.44 -3.31
N PRO A 90 7.29 -9.91 -2.71
CA PRO A 90 7.32 -9.67 -1.28
C PRO A 90 6.20 -8.72 -0.87
N LEU A 91 5.53 -9.06 0.24
CA LEU A 91 4.42 -8.31 0.82
C LEU A 91 4.79 -7.87 2.24
N TRP A 92 4.91 -6.56 2.44
CA TRP A 92 5.14 -5.93 3.73
C TRP A 92 3.82 -5.30 4.21
N LEU A 93 3.28 -5.88 5.27
CA LEU A 93 2.16 -5.32 6.03
C LEU A 93 2.72 -4.59 7.26
N ARG A 94 1.90 -3.77 7.91
CA ARG A 94 2.23 -3.20 9.21
C ARG A 94 2.06 -4.24 10.31
N GLY A 95 2.94 -4.25 11.31
CA GLY A 95 2.78 -5.11 12.47
C GLY A 95 1.49 -4.80 13.25
N ASP A 96 0.80 -5.81 13.77
CA ASP A 96 -0.52 -5.66 14.42
C ASP A 96 -0.56 -4.66 15.60
N ALA A 97 0.58 -4.47 16.27
CA ALA A 97 0.72 -3.56 17.40
C ALA A 97 1.36 -2.20 17.03
N ASP A 98 1.83 -2.03 15.80
CA ASP A 98 2.49 -0.79 15.37
C ASP A 98 1.43 0.27 15.09
N ARG A 99 1.49 1.36 15.86
CA ARG A 99 0.54 2.48 15.79
C ARG A 99 1.18 3.76 15.25
N ARG A 100 2.29 3.65 14.54
CA ARG A 100 2.98 4.81 13.97
C ARG A 100 2.31 5.24 12.65
N PRO A 101 2.42 6.52 12.26
CA PRO A 101 1.89 7.01 10.99
C PRO A 101 2.38 6.22 9.77
N ALA A 102 1.56 6.13 8.72
CA ALA A 102 1.89 5.39 7.51
C ALA A 102 3.15 5.96 6.84
N ARG A 103 3.26 7.30 6.75
CA ARG A 103 4.48 7.98 6.24
C ARG A 103 5.76 7.55 6.95
N VAL A 104 5.72 7.31 8.27
CA VAL A 104 6.89 6.90 9.05
C VAL A 104 7.25 5.44 8.73
N THR A 105 6.28 4.55 8.86
CA THR A 105 6.51 3.10 8.70
C THR A 105 6.89 2.73 7.26
N LYS A 106 6.21 3.32 6.26
CA LYS A 106 6.51 3.12 4.84
C LYS A 106 7.87 3.68 4.47
N LEU A 107 8.23 4.88 4.92
CA LEU A 107 9.54 5.48 4.63
C LEU A 107 10.71 4.70 5.26
N GLU A 108 10.56 4.22 6.49
CA GLU A 108 11.54 3.33 7.13
C GLU A 108 11.76 2.05 6.31
N ARG A 109 10.67 1.44 5.85
CA ARG A 109 10.73 0.24 5.01
C ARG A 109 11.40 0.51 3.66
N LEU A 110 11.03 1.61 2.98
CA LEU A 110 11.64 2.05 1.73
C LEU A 110 13.16 2.21 1.88
N ARG A 111 13.61 2.95 2.89
CA ARG A 111 15.04 3.15 3.20
C ARG A 111 15.74 1.83 3.49
N ALA A 112 15.09 0.90 4.19
CA ALA A 112 15.65 -0.40 4.47
C ALA A 112 15.84 -1.25 3.20
N LEU A 113 14.86 -1.23 2.30
CA LEU A 113 14.93 -1.96 1.04
C LEU A 113 16.00 -1.39 0.12
N ALA A 114 16.09 -0.06 0.03
CA ALA A 114 17.07 0.66 -0.78
C ALA A 114 18.53 0.33 -0.42
N ARG A 115 18.82 -0.07 0.84
CA ARG A 115 20.15 -0.53 1.25
C ARG A 115 20.55 -1.88 0.65
N THR A 116 19.57 -2.65 0.17
CA THR A 116 19.78 -4.03 -0.27
C THR A 116 19.52 -4.25 -1.76
N ARG A 117 18.72 -3.37 -2.39
CA ARG A 117 18.37 -3.43 -3.81
C ARG A 117 17.86 -2.07 -4.30
N PRO A 118 18.10 -1.67 -5.56
CA PRO A 118 17.49 -0.46 -6.12
C PRO A 118 15.96 -0.49 -6.01
N VAL A 119 15.38 0.64 -5.59
CA VAL A 119 13.93 0.87 -5.63
C VAL A 119 13.62 1.67 -6.89
N ALA A 120 12.83 1.12 -7.80
CA ALA A 120 12.46 1.77 -9.05
C ALA A 120 11.51 2.95 -8.81
N PHE A 121 10.46 2.72 -8.03
CA PHE A 121 9.54 3.74 -7.53
C PHE A 121 8.66 3.18 -6.40
N LEU A 122 7.98 4.07 -5.68
CA LEU A 122 6.80 3.77 -4.84
C LEU A 122 5.53 4.29 -5.56
N ALA A 123 4.49 3.47 -5.65
CA ALA A 123 3.14 3.91 -5.99
C ALA A 123 2.27 3.93 -4.73
N ASP A 124 1.72 5.09 -4.39
CA ASP A 124 0.94 5.33 -3.17
C ASP A 124 -0.10 6.44 -3.43
N ASP A 125 -1.24 6.39 -2.75
CA ASP A 125 -2.30 7.40 -2.83
C ASP A 125 -2.19 8.46 -1.70
N ASP A 126 -1.50 8.14 -0.61
CA ASP A 126 -1.31 9.05 0.51
C ASP A 126 -0.25 10.13 0.16
N GLU A 127 -0.70 11.39 0.06
CA GLU A 127 0.15 12.53 -0.31
C GLU A 127 1.28 12.78 0.70
N LEU A 128 1.07 12.52 2.00
CA LEU A 128 2.11 12.68 3.01
C LEU A 128 3.19 11.59 2.88
N VAL A 129 2.80 10.35 2.56
CA VAL A 129 3.75 9.28 2.22
C VAL A 129 4.52 9.65 0.95
N CYS A 130 3.83 10.07 -0.10
CA CYS A 130 4.42 10.45 -1.38
C CYS A 130 5.45 11.55 -1.21
N ARG A 131 5.08 12.65 -0.55
CA ARG A 131 5.97 13.80 -0.31
C ARG A 131 7.20 13.41 0.50
N ASP A 132 7.03 12.62 1.56
CA ASP A 132 8.15 12.21 2.41
C ASP A 132 9.10 11.23 1.67
N ALA A 133 8.57 10.39 0.79
CA ALA A 133 9.38 9.52 -0.08
C ALA A 133 10.15 10.32 -1.14
N GLU A 134 9.51 11.28 -1.81
CA GLU A 134 10.16 12.20 -2.76
C GLU A 134 11.28 13.00 -2.07
N ALA A 135 11.01 13.56 -0.89
CA ALA A 135 12.00 14.29 -0.09
C ALA A 135 13.19 13.43 0.34
N ALA A 136 13.01 12.11 0.45
CA ALA A 136 14.07 11.14 0.71
C ALA A 136 14.79 10.65 -0.57
N GLY A 137 14.45 11.19 -1.74
CA GLY A 137 15.09 10.89 -3.02
C GLY A 137 14.50 9.69 -3.78
N PHE A 138 13.33 9.19 -3.37
CA PHE A 138 12.65 8.12 -4.10
C PHE A 138 11.79 8.70 -5.23
N ARG A 139 11.76 7.99 -6.38
CA ARG A 139 10.75 8.23 -7.40
C ARG A 139 9.40 7.76 -6.88
N VAL A 140 8.36 8.57 -7.09
CA VAL A 140 6.98 8.25 -6.68
C VAL A 140 6.03 8.33 -7.87
N VAL A 141 5.04 7.45 -7.88
CA VAL A 141 3.86 7.52 -8.75
C VAL A 141 2.66 7.77 -7.83
N ARG A 142 2.11 9.00 -7.85
CA ARG A 142 0.92 9.33 -7.06
C ARG A 142 -0.30 8.62 -7.65
N ALA A 143 -0.95 7.76 -6.86
CA ALA A 143 -2.09 6.95 -7.29
C ALA A 143 -3.42 7.74 -7.22
N VAL A 144 -3.59 8.72 -8.11
CA VAL A 144 -4.75 9.64 -8.12
C VAL A 144 -6.00 9.10 -8.85
N TRP A 145 -6.03 7.80 -9.16
CA TRP A 145 -7.15 7.14 -9.86
C TRP A 145 -8.18 6.50 -8.92
N GLY A 146 -7.86 6.36 -7.63
CA GLY A 146 -8.80 5.95 -6.60
C GLY A 146 -9.81 7.06 -6.27
N ARG A 147 -10.92 6.71 -5.62
CA ARG A 147 -11.79 7.72 -5.01
C ARG A 147 -11.05 8.41 -3.87
N GLU A 148 -11.30 9.70 -3.65
CA GLU A 148 -10.79 10.38 -2.46
C GLU A 148 -11.29 9.66 -1.19
N ALA A 149 -10.34 9.34 -0.31
CA ALA A 149 -10.56 8.55 0.90
C ALA A 149 -10.04 9.32 2.13
N THR A 150 -10.59 10.52 2.34
CA THR A 150 -10.15 11.46 3.38
C THR A 150 -10.13 10.81 4.77
N GLU A 151 -11.14 10.00 5.10
CA GLU A 151 -11.22 9.36 6.42
C GLU A 151 -10.06 8.40 6.66
N LEU A 152 -9.68 7.59 5.67
CA LEU A 152 -8.55 6.67 5.77
C LEU A 152 -7.23 7.40 5.92
N HIS A 153 -6.94 8.39 5.06
CA HIS A 153 -5.71 9.17 5.12
C HIS A 153 -5.54 9.85 6.48
N GLU A 154 -6.56 10.57 6.94
CA GLU A 154 -6.51 11.22 8.25
C GLU A 154 -6.31 10.22 9.38
N ALA A 155 -6.95 9.06 9.30
CA ALA A 155 -6.89 8.06 10.35
C ALA A 155 -5.53 7.33 10.40
N GLN A 156 -4.92 7.06 9.25
CA GLN A 156 -3.58 6.49 9.16
C GLN A 156 -2.51 7.46 9.69
N GLU A 157 -2.70 8.76 9.49
CA GLU A 157 -1.69 9.76 9.81
C GLU A 157 -1.84 10.37 11.22
N LYS A 158 -3.07 10.57 11.71
CA LYS A 158 -3.32 11.14 13.05
C LYS A 158 -3.34 10.08 14.14
N ASP A 159 -4.05 8.98 13.90
CA ASP A 159 -4.25 7.97 14.94
C ASP A 159 -3.19 6.86 14.85
N GLY A 160 -2.53 6.74 13.70
CA GLY A 160 -1.57 5.68 13.40
C GLY A 160 -2.17 4.27 13.50
N ARG A 161 -3.50 4.14 13.56
CA ARG A 161 -4.15 2.86 13.79
C ARG A 161 -4.50 2.22 12.46
N THR A 162 -3.57 1.49 11.86
CA THR A 162 -3.99 0.35 11.04
C THR A 162 -3.42 -0.95 11.63
#